data_AF-A0A8I2D9C3-F1
#
_entry.id   AF-A0A8I2D9C3-F1
#
_cell.length_a   1.000
_cell.length_b   1.000
_cell.length_c   1.000
_cell.angle_alpha   90.00
_cell.angle_beta   90.00
_cell.angle_gamma   90.00
#
_symmetry.space_group_name_H-M   'P 1'
#
loop_
_entity.id
_entity.type
_entity.pdbx_description
1 polymer ?
#
loop_
_entity_poly.entity_id
_entity_poly.type
_entity_poly.pdbx_seq_one_letter_code
_entity_poly.pdbx_strand_id
1 'polypeptide(L)'
;MENHRENSTVFHSVSVFFRKLKLLRRIRKKNKQAKKAARKKIREREKNIRKWERRKRRRLIRFVLKKQFHKLFPPKSKKKTQEPVKIKEEQKRKQASYSSWKRRKRIIRFLIYKYLRSLSFGKKTGIQTQPASPAKFSRREKWIMMLNSASAFIIAYLTIQIISQALTLLIAQNFEFQGTIRYWGVLYFITSNDWTPDAVLTLYSVQPLTSLILSLIGLIIYLNVQQYEGILKMIFLWVYVYGLVAFFGALAVGTIINKGFGFVVIYIYLMDTAKLLISLCSLGALLFIGVLSRSLFINSANVYFEEINFRNVKYVIRYHIVYPALLGSLVIILFKLPKITPYELFTLSTIIIFLLPVWTSPGIMGERIFEDSGNLTLRRKMLIFSFSILVLFRLFTDPRLLASR
;
A
#
# COMPACT_ATOMS: atom_id res chain seq x y z
N MET A 1 19.37 -51.80 73.19
CA MET A 1 19.24 -50.66 72.27
C MET A 1 18.96 -51.15 70.82
N GLU A 2 18.03 -52.08 70.61
CA GLU A 2 17.78 -52.67 69.27
C GLU A 2 16.41 -52.34 68.67
N ASN A 3 15.42 -51.89 69.46
CA ASN A 3 14.04 -51.68 68.97
C ASN A 3 13.80 -50.43 68.12
N HIS A 4 14.79 -49.53 67.93
CA HIS A 4 14.59 -48.30 67.15
C HIS A 4 15.00 -48.40 65.67
N ARG A 5 15.64 -49.49 65.22
CA ARG A 5 16.07 -49.63 63.82
C ARG A 5 15.02 -50.24 62.89
N GLU A 6 14.14 -51.11 63.39
CA GLU A 6 13.12 -51.78 62.55
C GLU A 6 12.00 -50.86 62.05
N ASN A 7 11.64 -49.81 62.81
CA ASN A 7 10.58 -48.91 62.36
C ASN A 7 10.98 -48.02 61.16
N SER A 8 12.29 -47.80 60.94
CA SER A 8 12.78 -46.93 59.85
C SER A 8 12.74 -47.57 58.46
N THR A 9 12.87 -48.90 58.38
CA THR A 9 12.83 -49.66 57.12
C THR A 9 11.41 -49.82 56.60
N VAL A 10 10.42 -49.93 57.50
CA VAL A 10 8.99 -50.04 57.14
C VAL A 10 8.49 -48.73 56.50
N PHE A 11 8.77 -47.56 57.08
CA PHE A 11 8.36 -46.28 56.51
C PHE A 11 9.04 -45.96 55.16
N HIS A 12 10.29 -46.38 54.97
CA HIS A 12 10.98 -46.20 53.69
C HIS A 12 10.36 -47.04 52.57
N SER A 13 9.90 -48.25 52.88
CA SER A 13 9.22 -49.15 51.92
C SER A 13 7.88 -48.57 51.42
N VAL A 14 7.11 -47.95 52.32
CA VAL A 14 5.80 -47.36 52.01
C VAL A 14 5.94 -46.13 51.12
N SER A 15 6.94 -45.27 51.36
CA SER A 15 7.17 -44.08 50.53
C SER A 15 7.57 -44.44 49.08
N VAL A 16 8.36 -45.50 48.90
CA VAL A 16 8.79 -46.02 47.60
C VAL A 16 7.61 -46.62 46.83
N PHE A 17 6.71 -47.32 47.54
CA PHE A 17 5.47 -47.85 46.98
C PHE A 17 4.57 -46.73 46.43
N PHE A 18 4.32 -45.66 47.19
CA PHE A 18 3.50 -44.52 46.73
C PHE A 18 4.15 -43.76 45.56
N ARG A 19 5.49 -43.62 45.54
CA ARG A 19 6.21 -43.03 44.40
C ARG A 19 6.04 -43.87 43.14
N LYS A 20 6.19 -45.20 43.21
CA LYS A 20 5.93 -46.11 42.07
C LYS A 20 4.48 -46.01 41.59
N LEU A 21 3.51 -45.97 42.51
CA LEU A 21 2.09 -45.86 42.17
C LEU A 21 1.75 -44.54 41.44
N LYS A 22 2.35 -43.42 41.86
CA LYS A 22 2.19 -42.11 41.22
C LYS A 22 2.80 -42.08 39.82
N LEU A 23 3.94 -42.76 39.62
CA LEU A 23 4.62 -42.89 38.33
C LEU A 23 3.78 -43.72 37.35
N LEU A 24 3.23 -44.85 37.79
CA LEU A 24 2.32 -45.69 37.00
C LEU A 24 1.06 -44.92 36.58
N ARG A 25 0.47 -44.10 37.47
CA ARG A 25 -0.68 -43.23 37.12
C ARG A 25 -0.32 -42.20 36.03
N ARG A 26 0.89 -41.62 36.08
CA ARG A 26 1.37 -40.67 35.04
C ARG A 26 1.59 -41.36 33.69
N ILE A 27 2.20 -42.56 33.68
CA ILE A 27 2.39 -43.36 32.46
C ILE A 27 1.03 -43.73 31.85
N ARG A 28 0.06 -44.16 32.67
CA ARG A 28 -1.29 -44.51 32.20
C ARG A 28 -2.02 -43.31 31.59
N LYS A 29 -1.86 -42.10 32.17
CA LYS A 29 -2.40 -40.85 31.58
C LYS A 29 -1.74 -40.50 30.24
N LYS A 30 -0.41 -40.59 30.14
CA LYS A 30 0.32 -40.36 28.89
C LYS A 30 -0.10 -41.35 27.80
N ASN A 31 -0.20 -42.64 28.12
CA ASN A 31 -0.64 -43.67 27.17
C ASN A 31 -2.10 -43.44 26.71
N LYS A 32 -2.99 -43.00 27.60
CA LYS A 32 -4.37 -42.63 27.24
C LYS A 32 -4.41 -41.42 26.30
N GLN A 33 -3.55 -40.42 26.51
CA GLN A 33 -3.44 -39.26 25.62
C GLN A 33 -2.85 -39.64 24.25
N ALA A 34 -1.79 -40.45 24.22
CA ALA A 34 -1.20 -40.96 22.99
C ALA A 34 -2.21 -41.76 22.15
N LYS A 35 -2.99 -42.64 22.79
CA LYS A 35 -4.06 -43.41 22.13
C LYS A 35 -5.16 -42.51 21.56
N LYS A 36 -5.52 -41.42 22.25
CA LYS A 36 -6.48 -40.41 21.73
C LYS A 36 -5.90 -39.64 20.53
N ALA A 37 -4.64 -39.24 20.58
CA ALA A 37 -3.98 -38.53 19.48
C ALA A 37 -3.85 -39.41 18.23
N ALA A 38 -3.48 -40.69 18.38
CA ALA A 38 -3.44 -41.67 17.29
C ALA A 38 -4.81 -41.84 16.62
N ARG A 39 -5.88 -42.00 17.41
CA ARG A 39 -7.26 -42.07 16.88
C ARG A 39 -7.68 -40.81 16.12
N LYS A 40 -7.24 -39.63 16.55
CA LYS A 40 -7.54 -38.36 15.85
C LYS A 40 -6.83 -38.31 14.49
N LYS A 41 -5.55 -38.70 14.42
CA LYS A 41 -4.79 -38.78 13.17
C LYS A 41 -5.41 -39.77 12.16
N ILE A 42 -5.91 -40.91 12.63
CA ILE A 42 -6.61 -41.90 11.79
C ILE A 42 -7.89 -41.29 11.20
N ARG A 43 -8.72 -40.65 12.03
CA ARG A 43 -9.96 -39.99 11.56
C ARG A 43 -9.69 -38.86 10.55
N GLU A 44 -8.60 -38.12 10.70
CA GLU A 44 -8.20 -37.07 9.75
C GLU A 44 -7.74 -37.67 8.41
N ARG A 45 -6.96 -38.77 8.44
CA ARG A 45 -6.60 -39.52 7.23
C ARG A 45 -7.83 -40.05 6.50
N GLU A 46 -8.78 -40.69 7.20
CA GLU A 46 -10.03 -41.18 6.61
C GLU A 46 -10.85 -40.05 5.97
N LYS A 47 -10.97 -38.90 6.64
CA LYS A 47 -11.66 -37.72 6.08
C LYS A 47 -10.99 -37.23 4.79
N ASN A 48 -9.66 -37.25 4.74
CA ASN A 48 -8.91 -36.83 3.56
C ASN A 48 -9.07 -37.82 2.40
N ILE A 49 -9.04 -39.13 2.68
CA ILE A 49 -9.30 -40.18 1.69
C ILE A 49 -10.71 -40.05 1.12
N ARG A 50 -11.74 -39.90 1.96
CA ARG A 50 -13.14 -39.68 1.50
C ARG A 50 -13.29 -38.41 0.67
N LYS A 51 -12.60 -37.32 1.03
CA LYS A 51 -12.60 -36.08 0.23
C LYS A 51 -11.92 -36.29 -1.13
N TRP A 52 -10.83 -37.04 -1.18
CA TRP A 52 -10.12 -37.36 -2.41
C TRP A 52 -10.95 -38.25 -3.34
N GLU A 53 -11.60 -39.29 -2.83
CA GLU A 53 -12.51 -40.16 -3.60
C GLU A 53 -13.69 -39.38 -4.20
N ARG A 54 -14.29 -38.46 -3.43
CA ARG A 54 -15.34 -37.55 -3.93
C ARG A 54 -14.84 -36.68 -5.09
N ARG A 55 -13.60 -36.21 -5.04
CA ARG A 55 -12.98 -35.44 -6.15
C ARG A 55 -12.71 -36.33 -7.36
N LYS A 56 -12.24 -37.57 -7.16
CA LYS A 56 -11.98 -38.55 -8.23
C LYS A 56 -13.27 -38.92 -8.97
N ARG A 57 -14.36 -39.24 -8.25
CA ARG A 57 -15.69 -39.51 -8.85
C ARG A 57 -16.20 -38.33 -9.68
N ARG A 58 -16.09 -37.09 -9.17
CA ARG A 58 -16.49 -35.89 -9.93
C ARG A 58 -15.69 -35.69 -11.22
N ARG A 59 -14.38 -36.01 -11.22
CA ARG A 59 -13.55 -35.94 -12.43
C ARG A 59 -13.95 -37.01 -13.45
N LEU A 60 -14.19 -38.24 -13.00
CA LEU A 60 -14.67 -39.32 -13.87
C LEU A 60 -16.02 -39.00 -14.49
N ILE A 61 -16.99 -38.50 -13.70
CA ILE A 61 -18.31 -38.10 -14.21
C ILE A 61 -18.18 -36.99 -15.27
N ARG A 62 -17.37 -35.96 -15.02
CA ARG A 62 -17.12 -34.91 -16.04
C ARG A 62 -16.46 -35.45 -17.30
N PHE A 63 -15.54 -36.40 -17.16
CA PHE A 63 -14.86 -36.99 -18.30
C PHE A 63 -15.82 -37.83 -19.15
N VAL A 64 -16.65 -38.66 -18.52
CA VAL A 64 -17.69 -39.45 -19.19
C VAL A 64 -18.73 -38.55 -19.85
N LEU A 65 -19.23 -37.54 -19.14
CA LEU A 65 -20.16 -36.54 -19.69
C LEU A 65 -19.55 -35.82 -20.89
N LYS A 66 -18.29 -35.37 -20.80
CA LYS A 66 -17.60 -34.69 -21.91
C LYS A 66 -17.41 -35.62 -23.13
N LYS A 67 -17.14 -36.91 -22.90
CA LYS A 67 -16.99 -37.91 -23.96
C LYS A 67 -18.33 -38.22 -24.64
N GLN A 68 -19.42 -38.33 -23.87
CA GLN A 68 -20.78 -38.48 -24.42
C GLN A 68 -21.23 -37.20 -25.16
N PHE A 69 -20.95 -36.01 -24.63
CA PHE A 69 -21.29 -34.74 -25.27
C PHE A 69 -20.58 -34.57 -26.61
N HIS A 70 -19.31 -34.96 -26.72
CA HIS A 70 -18.58 -34.95 -27.99
C HIS A 70 -19.09 -35.98 -29.00
N LYS A 71 -19.71 -37.08 -28.54
CA LYS A 71 -20.32 -38.09 -29.41
C LYS A 71 -21.68 -37.63 -29.96
N LEU A 72 -22.44 -36.87 -29.16
CA LEU A 72 -23.74 -36.31 -29.53
C LEU A 72 -23.64 -35.01 -30.35
N PHE A 73 -22.58 -34.21 -30.12
CA PHE A 73 -22.32 -32.97 -30.83
C PHE A 73 -20.89 -32.98 -31.40
N PRO A 74 -20.64 -33.68 -32.52
CA PRO A 74 -19.37 -33.57 -33.21
C PRO A 74 -19.18 -32.10 -33.63
N PRO A 75 -18.02 -31.47 -33.34
CA PRO A 75 -17.77 -30.11 -33.76
C PRO A 75 -17.80 -30.06 -35.29
N LYS A 76 -18.78 -29.32 -35.86
CA LYS A 76 -18.91 -29.12 -37.31
C LYS A 76 -17.56 -28.63 -37.87
N SER A 77 -16.92 -29.43 -38.71
CA SER A 77 -15.71 -29.02 -39.42
C SER A 77 -16.10 -27.92 -40.40
N LYS A 78 -15.65 -26.69 -40.12
CA LYS A 78 -15.85 -25.57 -41.04
C LYS A 78 -14.94 -25.80 -42.25
N LYS A 79 -15.52 -26.17 -43.40
CA LYS A 79 -14.86 -26.04 -44.71
C LYS A 79 -14.39 -24.59 -44.86
N LYS A 80 -13.08 -24.40 -45.08
CA LYS A 80 -12.47 -23.08 -45.27
C LYS A 80 -12.86 -22.54 -46.63
N THR A 81 -13.89 -21.70 -46.69
CA THR A 81 -14.10 -20.80 -47.83
C THR A 81 -13.15 -19.61 -47.68
N GLN A 82 -12.33 -19.37 -48.69
CA GLN A 82 -11.30 -18.34 -48.69
C GLN A 82 -11.92 -16.95 -48.90
N GLU A 83 -12.34 -16.30 -47.83
CA GLU A 83 -12.66 -14.86 -47.86
C GLU A 83 -11.39 -13.99 -47.74
N PRO A 84 -11.37 -12.81 -48.41
CA PRO A 84 -10.19 -11.99 -48.65
C PRO A 84 -9.53 -11.47 -47.36
N VAL A 85 -8.20 -11.50 -47.38
CA VAL A 85 -7.29 -11.35 -46.22
C VAL A 85 -7.50 -10.05 -45.43
N LYS A 86 -7.94 -8.96 -46.06
CA LYS A 86 -8.07 -7.63 -45.43
C LYS A 86 -9.16 -7.56 -44.36
N ILE A 87 -10.32 -8.21 -44.56
CA ILE A 87 -11.43 -8.19 -43.57
C ILE A 87 -11.06 -9.01 -42.32
N LYS A 88 -10.26 -10.07 -42.49
CA LYS A 88 -9.80 -10.94 -41.39
C LYS A 88 -8.82 -10.25 -40.45
N GLU A 89 -7.98 -9.34 -40.92
CA GLU A 89 -7.04 -8.61 -40.05
C GLU A 89 -7.74 -7.60 -39.17
N GLU A 90 -8.73 -6.88 -39.68
CA GLU A 90 -9.49 -5.90 -38.91
C GLU A 90 -10.35 -6.59 -37.83
N GLN A 91 -10.97 -7.73 -38.17
CA GLN A 91 -11.70 -8.55 -37.21
C GLN A 91 -10.77 -9.18 -36.16
N LYS A 92 -9.56 -9.62 -36.54
CA LYS A 92 -8.54 -10.10 -35.60
C LYS A 92 -8.07 -9.00 -34.65
N ARG A 93 -7.89 -7.76 -35.13
CA ARG A 93 -7.54 -6.60 -34.28
C ARG A 93 -8.68 -6.26 -33.30
N LYS A 94 -9.94 -6.27 -33.77
CA LYS A 94 -11.13 -6.06 -32.92
C LYS A 94 -11.29 -7.19 -31.88
N GLN A 95 -11.07 -8.45 -32.25
CA GLN A 95 -11.11 -9.59 -31.32
C GLN A 95 -9.95 -9.59 -30.33
N ALA A 96 -8.73 -9.23 -30.76
CA ALA A 96 -7.56 -9.09 -29.88
C ALA A 96 -7.79 -7.99 -28.84
N SER A 97 -8.31 -6.83 -29.27
CA SER A 97 -8.70 -5.72 -28.39
C SER A 97 -9.77 -6.16 -27.38
N TYR A 98 -10.83 -6.84 -27.85
CA TYR A 98 -11.91 -7.35 -27.00
C TYR A 98 -11.43 -8.42 -25.99
N SER A 99 -10.47 -9.27 -26.39
CA SER A 99 -9.86 -10.27 -25.50
C SER A 99 -8.98 -9.63 -24.42
N SER A 100 -8.24 -8.57 -24.77
CA SER A 100 -7.39 -7.81 -23.84
C SER A 100 -8.24 -7.10 -22.78
N TRP A 101 -9.39 -6.54 -23.18
CA TRP A 101 -10.34 -5.90 -22.28
C TRP A 101 -11.01 -6.91 -21.33
N LYS A 102 -11.40 -8.09 -21.83
CA LYS A 102 -11.90 -9.20 -20.98
C LYS A 102 -10.84 -9.70 -19.98
N ARG A 103 -9.55 -9.63 -20.32
CA ARG A 103 -8.43 -9.98 -19.41
C ARG A 103 -8.27 -8.91 -18.33
N ARG A 104 -8.26 -7.62 -18.70
CA ARG A 104 -8.20 -6.48 -17.78
C ARG A 104 -9.40 -6.45 -16.82
N LYS A 105 -10.63 -6.68 -17.30
CA LYS A 105 -11.84 -6.75 -16.47
C LYS A 105 -11.83 -7.90 -15.46
N ARG A 106 -11.18 -9.02 -15.79
CA ARG A 106 -10.96 -10.14 -14.86
C ARG A 106 -10.00 -9.77 -13.74
N ILE A 107 -8.92 -9.07 -14.06
CA ILE A 107 -7.94 -8.58 -13.07
C ILE A 107 -8.61 -7.54 -12.16
N ILE A 108 -9.35 -6.59 -12.73
CA ILE A 108 -10.10 -5.57 -11.96
C ILE A 108 -11.14 -6.23 -11.05
N ARG A 109 -11.96 -7.18 -11.56
CA ARG A 109 -12.89 -7.95 -10.71
C ARG A 109 -12.18 -8.76 -9.64
N PHE A 110 -11.01 -9.33 -9.93
CA PHE A 110 -10.23 -10.08 -8.95
C PHE A 110 -9.70 -9.17 -7.83
N LEU A 111 -9.18 -7.98 -8.18
CA LEU A 111 -8.74 -6.98 -7.22
C LEU A 111 -9.91 -6.46 -6.37
N ILE A 112 -11.05 -6.15 -7.00
CA ILE A 112 -12.28 -5.74 -6.31
C ILE A 112 -12.82 -6.85 -5.41
N TYR A 113 -12.85 -8.11 -5.86
CA TYR A 113 -13.35 -9.23 -5.06
C TYR A 113 -12.41 -9.58 -3.89
N LYS A 114 -11.09 -9.56 -4.12
CA LYS A 114 -10.09 -9.71 -3.06
C LYS A 114 -10.21 -8.57 -2.03
N TYR A 115 -10.55 -7.37 -2.49
CA TYR A 115 -10.76 -6.19 -1.64
C TYR A 115 -12.09 -6.23 -0.88
N LEU A 116 -13.22 -6.56 -1.53
CA LEU A 116 -14.53 -6.75 -0.88
C LEU A 116 -14.47 -7.84 0.18
N ARG A 117 -13.68 -8.90 -0.04
CA ARG A 117 -13.41 -9.93 0.96
C ARG A 117 -12.50 -9.44 2.10
N SER A 118 -11.67 -8.43 1.86
CA SER A 118 -10.89 -7.77 2.93
C SER A 118 -11.71 -6.77 3.74
N LEU A 119 -12.76 -6.19 3.11
CA LEU A 119 -13.75 -5.30 3.70
C LEU A 119 -14.87 -6.02 4.44
N SER A 120 -15.14 -7.29 4.12
CA SER A 120 -16.06 -8.10 4.92
C SER A 120 -15.44 -8.24 6.31
N PHE A 121 -15.93 -7.41 7.24
CA PHE A 121 -15.63 -7.41 8.66
C PHE A 121 -15.36 -8.84 9.10
N GLY A 122 -14.13 -9.07 9.55
CA GLY A 122 -13.67 -10.38 9.97
C GLY A 122 -14.72 -11.01 10.87
N LYS A 123 -15.39 -12.05 10.37
CA LYS A 123 -15.98 -13.07 11.23
C LYS A 123 -14.85 -13.47 12.16
N LYS A 124 -14.92 -13.01 13.41
CA LYS A 124 -13.97 -13.32 14.46
C LYS A 124 -13.99 -14.83 14.63
N THR A 125 -13.23 -15.55 13.82
CA THR A 125 -12.84 -16.92 14.15
C THR A 125 -12.01 -16.78 15.41
N GLY A 126 -12.59 -17.17 16.55
CA GLY A 126 -12.02 -17.09 17.87
C GLY A 126 -10.76 -17.95 18.01
N ILE A 127 -9.68 -17.50 17.38
CA ILE A 127 -8.33 -17.92 17.73
C ILE A 127 -7.94 -16.97 18.85
N GLN A 128 -8.07 -17.47 20.08
CA GLN A 128 -7.47 -16.86 21.26
C GLN A 128 -5.98 -16.69 20.98
N THR A 129 -5.59 -15.49 20.55
CA THR A 129 -4.19 -15.08 20.51
C THR A 129 -3.87 -14.67 21.94
N GLN A 130 -3.11 -15.50 22.64
CA GLN A 130 -2.48 -15.10 23.90
C GLN A 130 -1.78 -13.75 23.69
N PRO A 131 -1.81 -12.83 24.66
CA PRO A 131 -1.09 -11.56 24.57
C PRO A 131 0.42 -11.84 24.60
N ALA A 132 0.98 -12.14 23.44
CA ALA A 132 2.42 -12.31 23.28
C ALA A 132 3.08 -10.93 23.43
N SER A 133 4.19 -10.90 24.16
CA SER A 133 4.94 -9.68 24.45
C SER A 133 5.28 -8.89 23.17
N PRO A 134 5.23 -7.55 23.21
CA PRO A 134 5.52 -6.72 22.04
C PRO A 134 6.96 -6.94 21.59
N ALA A 135 7.18 -7.11 20.28
CA ALA A 135 8.52 -7.11 19.70
C ALA A 135 9.22 -5.80 20.09
N LYS A 136 10.31 -5.89 20.86
CA LYS A 136 11.04 -4.72 21.36
C LYS A 136 12.05 -4.26 20.30
N PHE A 137 11.63 -3.41 19.39
CA PHE A 137 12.57 -2.66 18.53
C PHE A 137 13.35 -1.66 19.38
N SER A 138 14.67 -1.62 19.16
CA SER A 138 15.55 -0.65 19.81
C SER A 138 15.19 0.78 19.37
N ARG A 139 15.55 1.78 20.18
CA ARG A 139 15.30 3.19 19.81
C ARG A 139 16.00 3.53 18.49
N ARG A 140 17.22 3.02 18.26
CA ARG A 140 18.01 3.26 17.04
C ARG A 140 17.30 2.73 15.80
N GLU A 141 16.80 1.51 15.83
CA GLU A 141 16.07 0.88 14.72
C GLU A 141 14.84 1.67 14.27
N LYS A 142 14.08 2.19 15.24
CA LYS A 142 12.91 3.05 14.99
C LYS A 142 13.29 4.32 14.24
N TRP A 143 14.38 4.98 14.65
CA TRP A 143 14.90 6.17 13.97
C TRP A 143 15.43 5.85 12.57
N ILE A 144 16.10 4.71 12.38
CA ILE A 144 16.60 4.28 11.07
C ILE A 144 15.46 4.12 10.06
N MET A 145 14.41 3.38 10.43
CA MET A 145 13.23 3.22 9.58
C MET A 145 12.60 4.58 9.25
N MET A 146 12.49 5.44 10.27
CA MET A 146 11.85 6.73 10.12
C MET A 146 12.62 7.66 9.18
N LEU A 147 13.93 7.79 9.35
CA LEU A 147 14.78 8.67 8.53
C LEU A 147 14.87 8.18 7.08
N ASN A 148 15.03 6.87 6.86
CA ASN A 148 15.05 6.33 5.52
C ASN A 148 13.72 6.61 4.81
N SER A 149 12.59 6.36 5.45
CA SER A 149 11.28 6.62 4.85
C SER A 149 11.00 8.11 4.64
N ALA A 150 11.41 8.97 5.59
CA ALA A 150 11.25 10.41 5.48
C ALA A 150 12.08 11.00 4.33
N SER A 151 13.32 10.53 4.13
CA SER A 151 14.13 10.95 2.97
C SER A 151 13.51 10.52 1.64
N ALA A 152 12.93 9.31 1.56
CA ALA A 152 12.19 8.88 0.37
C ALA A 152 10.92 9.73 0.12
N PHE A 153 10.22 10.15 1.20
CA PHE A 153 9.10 11.09 1.12
C PHE A 153 9.53 12.47 0.58
N ILE A 154 10.64 13.02 1.08
CA ILE A 154 11.17 14.32 0.62
C ILE A 154 11.58 14.24 -0.85
N ILE A 155 12.24 13.16 -1.27
CA ILE A 155 12.61 12.95 -2.68
C ILE A 155 11.35 12.85 -3.56
N ALA A 156 10.31 12.14 -3.10
CA ALA A 156 9.05 12.04 -3.82
C ALA A 156 8.37 13.40 -3.99
N TYR A 157 8.34 14.21 -2.92
CA TYR A 157 7.84 15.57 -2.95
C TYR A 157 8.59 16.42 -3.99
N LEU A 158 9.92 16.47 -3.91
CA LEU A 158 10.74 17.31 -4.78
C LEU A 158 10.65 16.88 -6.23
N THR A 159 10.63 15.57 -6.49
CA THR A 159 10.40 15.04 -7.85
C THR A 159 9.08 15.56 -8.43
N ILE A 160 7.98 15.46 -7.68
CA ILE A 160 6.67 15.95 -8.13
C ILE A 160 6.69 17.47 -8.28
N GLN A 161 7.27 18.20 -7.33
CA GLN A 161 7.30 19.66 -7.36
C GLN A 161 8.09 20.20 -8.55
N ILE A 162 9.31 19.70 -8.78
CA ILE A 162 10.19 20.15 -9.87
C ILE A 162 9.54 19.87 -11.23
N ILE A 163 9.05 18.64 -11.44
CA ILE A 163 8.40 18.27 -12.72
C ILE A 163 7.15 19.12 -12.95
N SER A 164 6.33 19.31 -11.92
CA SER A 164 5.09 20.07 -12.04
C SER A 164 5.35 21.55 -12.35
N GLN A 165 6.27 22.19 -11.63
CA GLN A 165 6.61 23.59 -11.85
C GLN A 165 7.27 23.83 -13.21
N ALA A 166 8.15 22.91 -13.65
CA ALA A 166 8.76 22.96 -14.98
C ALA A 166 7.69 22.87 -16.07
N LEU A 167 6.75 21.93 -15.97
CA LEU A 167 5.64 21.80 -16.91
C LEU A 167 4.71 23.02 -16.90
N THR A 168 4.43 23.58 -15.73
CA THR A 168 3.64 24.81 -15.62
C THR A 168 4.31 25.97 -16.34
N LEU A 169 5.63 26.14 -16.20
CA LEU A 169 6.36 27.20 -16.89
C LEU A 169 6.37 27.00 -18.42
N LEU A 170 6.57 25.76 -18.87
CA LEU A 170 6.51 25.42 -20.31
C LEU A 170 5.13 25.72 -20.91
N ILE A 171 4.06 25.42 -20.17
CA ILE A 171 2.69 25.70 -20.63
C ILE A 171 2.41 27.20 -20.59
N ALA A 172 2.94 27.94 -19.61
CA ALA A 172 2.80 29.39 -19.52
C ALA A 172 3.40 30.11 -20.74
N GLN A 173 4.51 29.60 -21.30
CA GLN A 173 5.10 30.14 -22.51
C GLN A 173 4.16 30.07 -23.73
N ASN A 174 3.29 29.07 -23.82
CA ASN A 174 2.29 28.97 -24.89
C ASN A 174 1.21 30.06 -24.79
N PHE A 175 1.05 30.68 -23.62
CA PHE A 175 0.18 31.83 -23.41
C PHE A 175 0.96 33.16 -23.40
N GLU A 176 2.24 33.14 -23.84
CA GLU A 176 3.14 34.31 -23.83
C GLU A 176 3.39 34.90 -22.43
N PHE A 177 3.10 34.12 -21.38
CA PHE A 177 3.28 34.56 -20.01
C PHE A 177 4.72 34.36 -19.57
N GLN A 178 5.35 35.45 -19.13
CA GLN A 178 6.63 35.38 -18.46
C GLN A 178 6.45 34.89 -17.02
N GLY A 179 7.26 33.92 -16.60
CA GLY A 179 7.18 33.36 -15.27
C GLY A 179 8.53 32.92 -14.73
N THR A 180 8.60 32.73 -13.42
CA THR A 180 9.81 32.26 -12.73
C THR A 180 9.46 31.19 -11.70
N ILE A 181 10.32 30.18 -11.60
CA ILE A 181 10.18 29.10 -10.62
C ILE A 181 10.76 29.56 -9.28
N ARG A 182 9.94 29.48 -8.23
CA ARG A 182 10.31 29.75 -6.84
C ARG A 182 10.14 28.49 -5.99
N TYR A 183 10.88 28.40 -4.87
CA TYR A 183 10.77 27.26 -3.96
C TYR A 183 9.35 27.09 -3.39
N TRP A 184 8.56 28.17 -3.33
CA TRP A 184 7.18 28.14 -2.87
C TRP A 184 6.16 27.89 -4.00
N GLY A 185 6.45 28.25 -5.25
CA GLY A 185 5.49 28.15 -6.36
C GLY A 185 6.02 28.71 -7.68
N VAL A 186 5.17 28.76 -8.71
CA VAL A 186 5.46 29.50 -9.94
C VAL A 186 4.89 30.90 -9.79
N LEU A 187 5.70 31.92 -10.07
CA LEU A 187 5.24 33.31 -10.17
C LEU A 187 5.07 33.67 -11.64
N TYR A 188 3.96 34.32 -11.96
CA TYR A 188 3.67 34.83 -13.29
C TYR A 188 3.76 36.37 -13.27
N PHE A 189 4.39 36.96 -14.28
CA PHE A 189 4.51 38.40 -14.47
C PHE A 189 3.45 38.85 -15.49
N ILE A 190 2.20 38.87 -15.05
CA ILE A 190 1.03 39.16 -15.89
C ILE A 190 0.18 40.23 -15.20
N THR A 191 -0.41 41.15 -15.98
CA THR A 191 -1.35 42.13 -15.43
C THR A 191 -2.72 41.51 -15.19
N SER A 192 -3.56 42.11 -14.35
CA SER A 192 -4.87 41.53 -14.00
C SER A 192 -5.82 41.39 -15.21
N ASN A 193 -5.65 42.19 -16.25
CA ASN A 193 -6.54 42.22 -17.41
C ASN A 193 -6.21 41.15 -18.46
N ASP A 194 -4.99 40.60 -18.45
CA ASP A 194 -4.53 39.65 -19.47
C ASP A 194 -4.90 38.19 -19.14
N TRP A 195 -5.58 37.95 -18.01
CA TRP A 195 -6.03 36.62 -17.61
C TRP A 195 -7.20 36.15 -18.46
N THR A 196 -6.93 35.24 -19.40
CA THR A 196 -7.98 34.54 -20.14
C THR A 196 -8.50 33.33 -19.36
N PRO A 197 -9.81 32.99 -19.47
CA PRO A 197 -10.38 31.80 -18.83
C PRO A 197 -9.60 30.52 -19.16
N ASP A 198 -9.20 30.34 -20.40
CA ASP A 198 -8.46 29.16 -20.86
C ASP A 198 -7.08 29.06 -20.20
N ALA A 199 -6.39 30.19 -20.03
CA ALA A 199 -5.10 30.20 -19.35
C ALA A 199 -5.24 29.87 -17.85
N VAL A 200 -6.28 30.37 -17.18
CA VAL A 200 -6.57 30.03 -15.78
C VAL A 200 -6.86 28.54 -15.63
N LEU A 201 -7.78 28.01 -16.45
CA LEU A 201 -8.14 26.59 -16.44
C LEU A 201 -6.91 25.72 -16.66
N THR A 202 -6.07 26.07 -17.62
CA THR A 202 -4.90 25.28 -17.99
C THR A 202 -3.82 25.35 -16.91
N LEU A 203 -3.36 26.55 -16.55
CA LEU A 203 -2.20 26.76 -15.68
C LEU A 203 -2.42 26.23 -14.26
N TYR A 204 -3.61 26.47 -13.69
CA TYR A 204 -3.93 25.98 -12.36
C TYR A 204 -4.24 24.48 -12.33
N SER A 205 -4.55 23.86 -13.47
CA SER A 205 -4.74 22.41 -13.59
C SER A 205 -3.44 21.62 -13.73
N VAL A 206 -2.37 22.23 -14.27
CA VAL A 206 -1.12 21.52 -14.57
C VAL A 206 -0.60 20.79 -13.33
N GLN A 207 -0.35 21.51 -12.23
CA GLN A 207 0.32 20.94 -11.06
C GLN A 207 -0.48 19.80 -10.38
N PRO A 208 -1.79 19.91 -10.15
CA PRO A 208 -2.59 18.78 -9.67
C PRO A 208 -2.59 17.61 -10.66
N LEU A 209 -2.79 17.85 -11.96
CA LEU A 209 -2.86 16.77 -12.94
C LEU A 209 -1.51 16.05 -13.11
N THR A 210 -0.39 16.78 -13.11
CA THR A 210 0.95 16.18 -13.13
C THR A 210 1.19 15.32 -11.90
N SER A 211 0.76 15.78 -10.72
CA SER A 211 0.87 14.99 -9.48
C SER A 211 0.06 13.68 -9.55
N LEU A 212 -1.13 13.71 -10.16
CA LEU A 212 -1.95 12.52 -10.39
C LEU A 212 -1.28 11.56 -11.39
N ILE A 213 -0.76 12.09 -12.52
CA ILE A 213 -0.09 11.27 -13.54
C ILE A 213 1.17 10.61 -12.95
N LEU A 214 2.02 11.38 -12.28
CA LEU A 214 3.23 10.86 -11.63
C LEU A 214 2.90 9.85 -10.54
N SER A 215 1.80 10.06 -9.80
CA SER A 215 1.33 9.09 -8.82
C SER A 215 0.97 7.74 -9.45
N LEU A 216 0.23 7.76 -10.56
CA LEU A 216 -0.15 6.54 -11.28
C LEU A 216 1.08 5.82 -11.86
N ILE A 217 2.03 6.57 -12.43
CA ILE A 217 3.31 6.02 -12.91
C ILE A 217 4.08 5.40 -11.74
N GLY A 218 4.20 6.10 -10.61
CA GLY A 218 4.85 5.61 -9.40
C GLY A 218 4.21 4.31 -8.88
N LEU A 219 2.88 4.22 -8.91
CA LEU A 219 2.17 3.00 -8.54
C LEU A 219 2.48 1.83 -9.49
N ILE A 220 2.45 2.07 -10.80
CA ILE A 220 2.73 1.03 -11.80
C ILE A 220 4.15 0.50 -11.61
N ILE A 221 5.14 1.39 -11.47
CA ILE A 221 6.53 1.02 -11.22
C ILE A 221 6.63 0.23 -9.91
N TYR A 222 6.04 0.74 -8.82
CA TYR A 222 6.03 0.06 -7.52
C TYR A 222 5.48 -1.37 -7.61
N LEU A 223 4.34 -1.57 -8.27
CA LEU A 223 3.72 -2.89 -8.39
C LEU A 223 4.61 -3.89 -9.15
N ASN A 224 5.44 -3.42 -10.07
CA ASN A 224 6.41 -4.24 -10.80
C ASN A 224 7.67 -4.55 -9.98
N VAL A 225 8.04 -3.70 -9.02
CA VAL A 225 9.26 -3.87 -8.21
C VAL A 225 9.03 -4.27 -6.76
N GLN A 226 7.78 -4.43 -6.33
CA GLN A 226 7.41 -4.66 -4.91
C GLN A 226 8.04 -5.93 -4.30
N GLN A 227 8.44 -6.90 -5.12
CA GLN A 227 9.06 -8.14 -4.67
C GLN A 227 10.53 -7.95 -4.25
N TYR A 228 11.27 -7.09 -4.95
CA TYR A 228 12.70 -6.86 -4.69
C TYR A 228 12.93 -6.02 -3.44
N GLU A 229 14.06 -6.20 -2.75
CA GLU A 229 14.45 -5.50 -1.50
C GLU A 229 14.81 -4.01 -1.65
N GLY A 230 14.94 -3.51 -2.89
CA GLY A 230 15.52 -2.19 -3.16
C GLY A 230 14.78 -1.01 -2.53
N ILE A 231 15.53 -0.03 -2.02
CA ILE A 231 14.98 1.21 -1.43
C ILE A 231 14.23 2.07 -2.45
N LEU A 232 14.58 1.95 -3.74
CA LEU A 232 13.94 2.71 -4.82
C LEU A 232 12.43 2.49 -4.86
N LYS A 233 11.94 1.29 -4.51
CA LYS A 233 10.49 1.05 -4.42
C LYS A 233 9.81 1.91 -3.36
N MET A 234 10.50 2.29 -2.28
CA MET A 234 9.95 3.22 -1.29
C MET A 234 9.77 4.61 -1.88
N ILE A 235 10.69 5.07 -2.73
CA ILE A 235 10.56 6.36 -3.42
C ILE A 235 9.34 6.31 -4.33
N PHE A 236 9.19 5.27 -5.16
CA PHE A 236 8.01 5.13 -6.03
C PHE A 236 6.69 5.02 -5.25
N LEU A 237 6.70 4.32 -4.10
CA LEU A 237 5.54 4.25 -3.23
C LEU A 237 5.17 5.61 -2.63
N TRP A 238 6.17 6.40 -2.24
CA TRP A 238 5.94 7.77 -1.76
C TRP A 238 5.54 8.73 -2.88
N VAL A 239 6.05 8.58 -4.11
CA VAL A 239 5.58 9.33 -5.29
C VAL A 239 4.11 9.05 -5.54
N TYR A 240 3.70 7.77 -5.48
CA TYR A 240 2.30 7.38 -5.54
C TYR A 240 1.46 8.09 -4.48
N VAL A 241 1.82 7.94 -3.20
CA VAL A 241 1.02 8.49 -2.09
C VAL A 241 1.00 10.01 -2.12
N TYR A 242 2.16 10.65 -2.19
CA TYR A 242 2.26 12.11 -2.19
C TYR A 242 1.55 12.71 -3.39
N GLY A 243 1.65 12.12 -4.58
CA GLY A 243 0.94 12.63 -5.76
C GLY A 243 -0.58 12.52 -5.64
N LEU A 244 -1.14 11.43 -5.06
CA LEU A 244 -2.58 11.37 -4.78
C LEU A 244 -2.99 12.40 -3.72
N VAL A 245 -2.20 12.56 -2.67
CA VAL A 245 -2.45 13.54 -1.62
C VAL A 245 -2.40 14.97 -2.18
N ALA A 246 -1.43 15.27 -3.04
CA ALA A 246 -1.31 16.56 -3.70
C ALA A 246 -2.51 16.84 -4.61
N PHE A 247 -2.93 15.86 -5.43
CA PHE A 247 -4.09 16.03 -6.32
C PHE A 247 -5.40 16.21 -5.55
N PHE A 248 -5.78 15.25 -4.71
CA PHE A 248 -7.05 15.31 -3.98
C PHE A 248 -7.04 16.39 -2.89
N GLY A 249 -5.87 16.70 -2.32
CA GLY A 249 -5.71 17.80 -1.38
C GLY A 249 -5.84 19.17 -2.05
N ALA A 250 -5.22 19.37 -3.23
CA ALA A 250 -5.39 20.59 -4.02
C ALA A 250 -6.85 20.78 -4.44
N LEU A 251 -7.52 19.69 -4.79
CA LEU A 251 -8.93 19.70 -5.16
C LEU A 251 -9.84 20.03 -3.96
N ALA A 252 -9.68 19.33 -2.83
CA ALA A 252 -10.50 19.56 -1.65
C ALA A 252 -10.29 20.95 -1.05
N VAL A 253 -9.03 21.36 -0.87
CA VAL A 253 -8.69 22.64 -0.26
C VAL A 253 -8.93 23.79 -1.23
N GLY A 254 -8.61 23.60 -2.52
CA GLY A 254 -8.79 24.64 -3.54
C GLY A 254 -10.25 25.03 -3.69
N THR A 255 -11.16 24.04 -3.70
CA THR A 255 -12.61 24.29 -3.77
C THR A 255 -13.17 25.03 -2.54
N ILE A 256 -12.62 24.80 -1.35
CA ILE A 256 -13.04 25.48 -0.12
C ILE A 256 -12.48 26.91 -0.06
N ILE A 257 -11.19 27.08 -0.39
CA ILE A 257 -10.47 28.35 -0.21
C ILE A 257 -10.57 29.25 -1.44
N ASN A 258 -11.10 28.74 -2.56
CA ASN A 258 -11.16 29.46 -3.84
C ASN A 258 -9.77 29.93 -4.33
N LYS A 259 -8.75 29.07 -4.16
CA LYS A 259 -7.36 29.34 -4.57
C LYS A 259 -6.72 28.13 -5.24
N GLY A 260 -5.68 28.35 -6.03
CA GLY A 260 -4.95 27.29 -6.72
C GLY A 260 -5.87 26.53 -7.67
N PHE A 261 -6.00 25.21 -7.50
CA PHE A 261 -6.94 24.41 -8.30
C PHE A 261 -8.41 24.82 -8.11
N GLY A 262 -8.72 25.54 -7.03
CA GLY A 262 -10.03 26.16 -6.82
C GLY A 262 -10.44 27.13 -7.92
N PHE A 263 -9.48 27.85 -8.52
CA PHE A 263 -9.78 28.75 -9.64
C PHE A 263 -10.37 27.99 -10.82
N VAL A 264 -9.89 26.78 -11.09
CA VAL A 264 -10.43 25.93 -12.16
C VAL A 264 -11.91 25.63 -11.92
N VAL A 265 -12.28 25.31 -10.68
CA VAL A 265 -13.67 25.00 -10.30
C VAL A 265 -14.57 26.23 -10.40
N ILE A 266 -14.05 27.41 -10.06
CA ILE A 266 -14.78 28.68 -10.18
C ILE A 266 -15.01 29.05 -11.64
N TYR A 267 -14.00 28.89 -12.49
CA TYR A 267 -14.07 29.25 -13.92
C TYR A 267 -14.94 28.30 -14.75
N ILE A 268 -15.24 27.10 -14.23
CA ILE A 268 -16.26 26.19 -14.80
C ILE A 268 -17.68 26.57 -14.32
N TYR A 269 -17.84 27.64 -13.53
CA TYR A 269 -19.11 28.15 -13.01
C TYR A 269 -19.92 27.09 -12.24
N LEU A 270 -19.23 26.24 -11.48
CA LEU A 270 -19.90 25.22 -10.66
C LEU A 270 -20.68 25.87 -9.51
N MET A 271 -21.91 25.41 -9.30
CA MET A 271 -22.75 25.81 -8.17
C MET A 271 -22.07 25.47 -6.84
N ASP A 272 -22.34 26.23 -5.77
CA ASP A 272 -21.68 26.02 -4.47
C ASP A 272 -21.93 24.63 -3.88
N THR A 273 -23.13 24.07 -4.09
CA THR A 273 -23.44 22.68 -3.71
C THR A 273 -22.52 21.68 -4.42
N ALA A 274 -22.21 21.91 -5.70
CA ALA A 274 -21.30 21.07 -6.46
C ALA A 274 -19.85 21.20 -5.95
N LYS A 275 -19.40 22.42 -5.62
CA LYS A 275 -18.07 22.65 -5.02
C LYS A 275 -17.91 21.86 -3.71
N LEU A 276 -18.92 21.92 -2.84
CA LEU A 276 -18.93 21.18 -1.57
C LEU A 276 -18.85 19.67 -1.81
N LEU A 277 -19.69 19.13 -2.70
CA LEU A 277 -19.67 17.70 -3.05
C LEU A 277 -18.32 17.25 -3.60
N ILE A 278 -17.72 18.05 -4.47
CA ILE A 278 -16.40 17.80 -5.05
C ILE A 278 -15.32 17.76 -3.95
N SER A 279 -15.36 18.70 -2.99
CA SER A 279 -14.45 18.72 -1.85
C SER A 279 -14.62 17.49 -0.95
N LEU A 280 -15.86 17.16 -0.59
CA LEU A 280 -16.18 16.02 0.26
C LEU A 280 -15.79 14.69 -0.39
N CYS A 281 -16.07 14.53 -1.68
CA CYS A 281 -15.63 13.38 -2.47
C CYS A 281 -14.11 13.24 -2.50
N SER A 282 -13.38 14.35 -2.56
CA SER A 282 -11.92 14.32 -2.59
C SER A 282 -11.30 13.97 -1.24
N LEU A 283 -11.87 14.48 -0.14
CA LEU A 283 -11.50 14.03 1.21
C LEU A 283 -11.86 12.56 1.44
N GLY A 284 -13.02 12.12 0.97
CA GLY A 284 -13.43 10.72 0.97
C GLY A 284 -12.50 9.83 0.17
N ALA A 285 -12.03 10.31 -0.99
CA ALA A 285 -11.03 9.61 -1.80
C ALA A 285 -9.71 9.46 -1.03
N LEU A 286 -9.22 10.48 -0.33
CA LEU A 286 -8.01 10.38 0.51
C LEU A 286 -8.14 9.29 1.59
N LEU A 287 -9.30 9.21 2.25
CA LEU A 287 -9.57 8.16 3.23
C LEU A 287 -9.55 6.77 2.56
N PHE A 288 -10.21 6.62 1.42
CA PHE A 288 -10.24 5.37 0.67
C PHE A 288 -8.83 4.94 0.20
N ILE A 289 -8.05 5.89 -0.31
CA ILE A 289 -6.68 5.69 -0.77
C ILE A 289 -5.77 5.29 0.40
N GLY A 290 -5.97 5.86 1.59
CA GLY A 290 -5.23 5.45 2.79
C GLY A 290 -5.50 3.99 3.20
N VAL A 291 -6.75 3.52 3.09
CA VAL A 291 -7.09 2.10 3.29
C VAL A 291 -6.35 1.20 2.29
N LEU A 292 -6.36 1.57 0.99
CA LEU A 292 -5.69 0.80 -0.06
C LEU A 292 -4.17 0.78 0.10
N SER A 293 -3.59 1.93 0.39
CA SER A 293 -2.14 2.15 0.45
C SER A 293 -1.48 1.38 1.59
N ARG A 294 -2.22 1.11 2.68
CA ARG A 294 -1.71 0.36 3.82
C ARG A 294 -1.13 -1.00 3.43
N SER A 295 -1.83 -1.78 2.58
CA SER A 295 -1.31 -3.08 2.15
C SER A 295 -0.04 -2.94 1.30
N LEU A 296 0.08 -1.86 0.53
CA LEU A 296 1.26 -1.57 -0.27
C LEU A 296 2.43 -1.24 0.65
N PHE A 297 2.25 -0.39 1.66
CA PHE A 297 3.31 -0.09 2.63
C PHE A 297 3.76 -1.31 3.44
N ILE A 298 2.83 -2.18 3.85
CA ILE A 298 3.20 -3.42 4.52
C ILE A 298 4.07 -4.29 3.61
N ASN A 299 3.78 -4.36 2.30
CA ASN A 299 4.65 -5.07 1.36
C ASN A 299 6.03 -4.44 1.27
N SER A 300 6.14 -3.10 1.33
CA SER A 300 7.42 -2.41 1.24
C SER A 300 8.34 -2.62 2.45
N ALA A 301 7.86 -3.23 3.54
CA ALA A 301 8.67 -3.47 4.72
C ALA A 301 9.67 -4.64 4.56
N ASN A 302 9.62 -5.37 3.44
CA ASN A 302 10.71 -6.27 3.00
C ASN A 302 12.06 -5.55 2.78
N VAL A 303 12.10 -4.22 2.74
CA VAL A 303 13.38 -3.47 2.79
C VAL A 303 14.16 -3.73 4.09
N TYR A 304 13.46 -4.08 5.17
CA TYR A 304 14.03 -4.14 6.52
C TYR A 304 13.80 -5.46 7.25
N PHE A 305 12.78 -6.23 6.87
CA PHE A 305 12.33 -7.39 7.62
C PHE A 305 12.08 -8.58 6.71
N GLU A 306 12.46 -9.76 7.17
CA GLU A 306 12.12 -11.06 6.58
C GLU A 306 10.64 -11.41 6.77
N GLU A 307 10.08 -11.06 7.93
CA GLU A 307 8.70 -11.38 8.27
C GLU A 307 7.94 -10.21 8.90
N ILE A 308 6.65 -10.10 8.56
CA ILE A 308 5.70 -9.20 9.20
C ILE A 308 4.60 -10.01 9.86
N ASN A 309 4.58 -9.90 11.18
CA ASN A 309 3.68 -10.60 12.09
C ASN A 309 2.81 -9.57 12.83
N PHE A 310 1.78 -10.04 13.53
CA PHE A 310 0.88 -9.18 14.30
C PHE A 310 1.59 -8.33 15.36
N ARG A 311 2.80 -8.75 15.77
CA ARG A 311 3.65 -8.08 16.76
C ARG A 311 4.36 -6.86 16.22
N ASN A 312 4.93 -6.94 15.01
CA ASN A 312 5.75 -5.87 14.43
C ASN A 312 4.97 -4.91 13.53
N VAL A 313 3.84 -5.34 12.96
CA VAL A 313 3.05 -4.52 12.01
C VAL A 313 2.70 -3.13 12.55
N LYS A 314 2.40 -3.00 13.84
CA LYS A 314 2.10 -1.70 14.48
C LYS A 314 3.31 -0.78 14.45
N TYR A 315 4.50 -1.32 14.72
CA TYR A 315 5.74 -0.55 14.69
C TYR A 315 6.11 -0.15 13.27
N VAL A 316 5.96 -1.07 12.30
CA VAL A 316 6.12 -0.77 10.89
C VAL A 316 5.20 0.39 10.50
N ILE A 317 3.89 0.30 10.75
CA ILE A 317 2.96 1.38 10.37
C ILE A 317 3.37 2.73 10.97
N ARG A 318 3.74 2.77 12.26
CA ARG A 318 4.11 4.02 12.94
C ARG A 318 5.41 4.63 12.43
N TYR A 319 6.49 3.84 12.42
CA TYR A 319 7.84 4.35 12.16
C TYR A 319 8.25 4.27 10.69
N HIS A 320 7.59 3.47 9.86
CA HIS A 320 7.85 3.38 8.43
C HIS A 320 6.90 4.26 7.59
N ILE A 321 5.71 4.57 8.09
CA ILE A 321 4.68 5.28 7.31
C ILE A 321 4.27 6.59 7.98
N VAL A 322 3.71 6.53 9.19
CA VAL A 322 3.01 7.67 9.79
C VAL A 322 3.97 8.76 10.23
N TYR A 323 4.93 8.44 11.08
CA TYR A 323 5.91 9.43 11.55
C TYR A 323 6.80 9.96 10.43
N PRO A 324 7.25 9.15 9.46
CA PRO A 324 7.94 9.66 8.27
C PRO A 324 7.15 10.67 7.45
N ALA A 325 5.86 10.41 7.20
CA ALA A 325 5.02 11.36 6.48
C ALA A 325 4.84 12.67 7.26
N LEU A 326 4.59 12.59 8.57
CA LEU A 326 4.44 13.78 9.41
C LEU A 326 5.76 14.57 9.49
N LEU A 327 6.89 13.89 9.71
CA LEU A 327 8.21 14.51 9.75
C LEU A 327 8.58 15.13 8.40
N GLY A 328 8.35 14.39 7.30
CA GLY A 328 8.61 14.88 5.96
C GLY A 328 7.76 16.11 5.62
N SER A 329 6.46 16.08 5.91
CA SER A 329 5.59 17.24 5.73
C SER A 329 6.02 18.44 6.58
N LEU A 330 6.41 18.21 7.84
CA LEU A 330 6.92 19.27 8.70
C LEU A 330 8.21 19.89 8.13
N VAL A 331 9.15 19.07 7.66
CA VAL A 331 10.37 19.54 6.99
C VAL A 331 10.03 20.37 5.74
N ILE A 332 9.05 19.95 4.93
CA ILE A 332 8.62 20.71 3.75
C ILE A 332 7.95 22.03 4.13
N ILE A 333 7.13 22.06 5.18
CA ILE A 333 6.49 23.29 5.67
C ILE A 333 7.56 24.28 6.14
N LEU A 334 8.52 23.82 6.96
CA LEU A 334 9.64 24.63 7.42
C LEU A 334 10.49 25.13 6.25
N PHE A 335 10.71 24.28 5.25
CA PHE A 335 11.41 24.65 4.02
C PHE A 335 10.71 25.78 3.26
N LYS A 336 9.38 25.81 3.24
CA LYS A 336 8.60 26.86 2.55
C LYS A 336 8.48 28.17 3.33
N LEU A 337 8.86 28.22 4.60
CA LEU A 337 8.86 29.48 5.35
C LEU A 337 9.91 30.47 4.78
N PRO A 338 9.59 31.78 4.73
CA PRO A 338 8.38 32.44 5.26
C PRO A 338 7.23 32.62 4.23
N LYS A 339 7.37 32.12 3.00
CA LYS A 339 6.47 32.43 1.88
C LYS A 339 5.35 31.40 1.65
N ILE A 340 5.11 30.51 2.62
CA ILE A 340 4.06 29.51 2.52
C ILE A 340 2.67 30.17 2.51
N THR A 341 1.84 29.83 1.52
CA THR A 341 0.46 30.33 1.45
C THR A 341 -0.48 29.46 2.30
N PRO A 342 -1.61 30.00 2.80
CA PRO A 342 -2.61 29.18 3.52
C PRO A 342 -3.11 28.00 2.70
N TYR A 343 -3.32 28.20 1.40
CA TYR A 343 -3.69 27.14 0.45
C TYR A 343 -2.67 25.98 0.48
N GLU A 344 -1.38 26.28 0.31
CA GLU A 344 -0.33 25.25 0.34
C GLU A 344 -0.24 24.54 1.70
N LEU A 345 -0.34 25.29 2.79
CA LEU A 345 -0.30 24.73 4.15
C LEU A 345 -1.42 23.72 4.37
N PHE A 346 -2.66 24.08 4.00
CA PHE A 346 -3.80 23.18 4.12
C PHE A 346 -3.70 22.00 3.17
N THR A 347 -3.27 22.21 1.92
CA THR A 347 -3.04 21.11 0.97
C THR A 347 -2.01 20.12 1.50
N LEU A 348 -0.87 20.59 2.03
CA LEU A 348 0.15 19.72 2.66
C LEU A 348 -0.40 18.99 3.89
N SER A 349 -1.28 19.63 4.65
CA SER A 349 -1.90 19.06 5.85
C SER A 349 -2.91 17.95 5.55
N THR A 350 -3.43 17.86 4.31
CA THR A 350 -4.34 16.77 3.91
C THR A 350 -3.72 15.38 3.98
N ILE A 351 -2.39 15.28 4.08
CA ILE A 351 -1.69 14.01 4.39
C ILE A 351 -2.21 13.39 5.70
N ILE A 352 -2.65 14.20 6.67
CA ILE A 352 -3.19 13.73 7.95
C ILE A 352 -4.46 12.93 7.71
N ILE A 353 -5.33 13.39 6.80
CA ILE A 353 -6.57 12.71 6.44
C ILE A 353 -6.25 11.36 5.79
N PHE A 354 -5.27 11.32 4.90
CA PHE A 354 -4.77 10.06 4.33
C PHE A 354 -4.22 9.10 5.41
N LEU A 355 -3.53 9.61 6.43
CA LEU A 355 -2.92 8.79 7.48
C LEU A 355 -3.92 8.20 8.49
N LEU A 356 -5.09 8.81 8.69
CA LEU A 356 -6.13 8.31 9.60
C LEU A 356 -6.50 6.83 9.36
N PRO A 357 -6.91 6.41 8.16
CA PRO A 357 -7.20 5.00 7.87
C PRO A 357 -5.94 4.12 7.87
N VAL A 358 -4.77 4.66 7.50
CA VAL A 358 -3.50 3.92 7.57
C VAL A 358 -3.19 3.52 9.01
N TRP A 359 -3.42 4.42 9.97
CA TRP A 359 -3.25 4.18 11.39
C TRP A 359 -4.30 3.22 11.96
N THR A 360 -5.58 3.44 11.62
CA THR A 360 -6.74 2.79 12.29
C THR A 360 -7.18 1.46 11.69
N SER A 361 -6.87 1.19 10.41
CA SER A 361 -7.31 -0.02 9.71
C SER A 361 -6.90 -1.31 10.47
N PRO A 362 -7.67 -2.41 10.38
CA PRO A 362 -7.33 -3.67 11.04
C PRO A 362 -5.98 -4.24 10.55
N GLY A 363 -5.29 -4.96 11.44
CA GLY A 363 -3.97 -5.56 11.19
C GLY A 363 -3.92 -6.49 9.97
N ILE A 364 -2.72 -6.98 9.62
CA ILE A 364 -2.55 -8.06 8.63
C ILE A 364 -3.50 -9.23 8.90
N MET A 365 -4.05 -9.88 7.87
CA MET A 365 -4.92 -11.06 8.08
C MET A 365 -4.14 -12.35 8.37
N GLY A 366 -2.80 -12.30 8.32
CA GLY A 366 -1.90 -13.42 8.56
C GLY A 366 -0.45 -12.95 8.44
N GLU A 367 0.46 -13.76 8.97
CA GLU A 367 1.90 -13.56 8.90
C GLU A 367 2.35 -13.53 7.42
N ARG A 368 3.21 -12.57 7.08
CA ARG A 368 3.78 -12.43 5.73
C ARG A 368 5.28 -12.66 5.84
N ILE A 369 5.76 -13.69 5.14
CA ILE A 369 7.18 -13.99 4.98
C ILE A 369 7.58 -13.49 3.59
N PHE A 370 8.69 -12.77 3.51
CA PHE A 370 9.27 -12.29 2.27
C PHE A 370 10.36 -13.24 1.79
N GLU A 371 10.46 -13.43 0.47
CA GLU A 371 11.50 -14.27 -0.14
C GLU A 371 12.86 -13.56 -0.10
N ASP A 372 12.84 -12.24 -0.32
CA ASP A 372 14.01 -11.36 -0.29
C ASP A 372 13.79 -10.30 0.83
N SER A 373 14.76 -10.15 1.73
CA SER A 373 14.76 -9.19 2.84
C SER A 373 16.05 -8.37 2.97
N GLY A 374 15.90 -7.06 3.03
CA GLY A 374 17.04 -6.16 3.21
C GLY A 374 17.46 -5.99 4.68
N ASN A 375 18.69 -5.50 4.88
CA ASN A 375 19.22 -5.20 6.20
C ASN A 375 18.75 -3.84 6.74
N LEU A 376 18.42 -3.81 8.04
CA LEU A 376 18.04 -2.61 8.77
C LEU A 376 19.24 -1.68 9.00
N THR A 377 19.60 -0.93 7.97
CA THR A 377 20.74 0.00 7.97
C THR A 377 20.29 1.39 7.57
N LEU A 378 20.95 2.41 8.13
CA LEU A 378 20.73 3.79 7.73
C LEU A 378 21.32 4.03 6.35
N ARG A 379 20.48 4.39 5.38
CA ARG A 379 20.91 4.65 4.01
C ARG A 379 21.39 6.09 3.88
N ARG A 380 22.57 6.37 4.43
CA ARG A 380 23.18 7.73 4.51
C ARG A 380 23.19 8.45 3.17
N LYS A 381 23.50 7.76 2.06
CA LYS A 381 23.50 8.33 0.71
C LYS A 381 22.14 8.94 0.33
N MET A 382 21.04 8.27 0.66
CA MET A 382 19.69 8.75 0.35
C MET A 382 19.31 9.95 1.24
N LEU A 383 19.69 9.92 2.52
CA LEU A 383 19.44 11.03 3.45
C LEU A 383 20.19 12.28 2.98
N ILE A 384 21.49 12.16 2.73
CA ILE A 384 22.33 13.26 2.24
C ILE A 384 21.75 13.77 0.92
N PHE A 385 21.45 12.88 -0.03
CA PHE A 385 20.85 13.27 -1.31
C PHE A 385 19.55 14.06 -1.13
N SER A 386 18.63 13.59 -0.27
CA SER A 386 17.34 14.28 -0.01
C SER A 386 17.51 15.67 0.60
N PHE A 387 18.50 15.85 1.47
CA PHE A 387 18.78 17.15 2.07
C PHE A 387 19.52 18.08 1.10
N SER A 388 20.53 17.57 0.40
CA SER A 388 21.28 18.32 -0.61
C SER A 388 20.37 18.84 -1.71
N ILE A 389 19.50 17.99 -2.28
CA ILE A 389 18.58 18.43 -3.35
C ILE A 389 17.57 19.46 -2.85
N LEU A 390 17.11 19.35 -1.59
CA LEU A 390 16.23 20.33 -0.97
C LEU A 390 16.92 21.69 -0.80
N VAL A 391 18.15 21.70 -0.28
CA VAL A 391 18.94 22.94 -0.12
C VAL A 391 19.26 23.56 -1.49
N LEU A 392 19.77 22.77 -2.44
CA LEU A 392 20.06 23.23 -3.80
C LEU A 392 18.82 23.83 -4.45
N PHE A 393 17.67 23.17 -4.34
CA PHE A 393 16.41 23.68 -4.89
C PHE A 393 16.04 25.05 -4.31
N ARG A 394 16.26 25.30 -3.01
CA ARG A 394 16.06 26.64 -2.43
C ARG A 394 17.08 27.66 -2.91
N LEU A 395 18.36 27.30 -2.94
CA LEU A 395 19.43 28.21 -3.38
C LEU A 395 19.21 28.68 -4.82
N PHE A 396 18.82 27.78 -5.72
CA PHE A 396 18.60 28.10 -7.14
C PHE A 396 17.31 28.88 -7.42
N THR A 397 16.34 28.87 -6.51
CA THR A 397 15.02 29.47 -6.77
C THR A 397 14.73 30.69 -5.89
N ASP A 398 15.52 30.95 -4.86
CA ASP A 398 15.42 32.15 -4.01
C ASP A 398 16.16 33.34 -4.66
N PRO A 399 15.44 34.41 -5.04
CA PRO A 399 16.07 35.56 -5.69
C PRO A 399 17.02 36.32 -4.76
N ARG A 400 16.78 36.31 -3.45
CA ARG A 400 17.59 37.07 -2.50
C ARG A 400 18.99 36.49 -2.33
N LEU A 401 19.10 35.17 -2.45
CA LEU A 401 20.38 34.46 -2.36
C LEU A 401 21.18 34.61 -3.64
N LEU A 402 20.51 34.65 -4.80
CA LEU A 402 21.16 34.85 -6.11
C LEU A 402 21.61 36.29 -6.36
N ALA A 403 20.86 37.29 -5.89
CA ALA A 403 21.18 38.72 -6.07
C ALA A 403 22.27 39.25 -5.11
N SER A 404 22.77 38.42 -4.18
CA SER A 404 23.89 38.76 -3.29
C SER A 404 25.28 38.43 -3.88
N ARG A 405 25.32 38.10 -5.18
CA ARG A 405 26.50 37.98 -6.02
C ARG A 405 26.26 38.83 -7.26
#